data_AF-A0A9R1VE36-F1
#
_entry.id   AF-A0A9R1VE36-F1
#
_cell.length_a   1.000
_cell.length_b   1.000
_cell.length_c   1.000
_cell.angle_alpha   90.00
_cell.angle_beta   90.00
_cell.angle_gamma   90.00
#
_symmetry.space_group_name_H-M   'P 1'
#
loop_
_entity.id
_entity.type
_entity.pdbx_description
1 polymer ?
#
loop_
_entity_poly.entity_id
_entity_poly.type
_entity_poly.pdbx_seq_one_letter_code
_entity_poly.pdbx_strand_id
1 'polypeptide(L)'
;MASSSSSYSSKRPDEFQADHSCDCGLPYRVKISRTPDNLGGKFRVCHNSMNGKSPSCKFWQWLDEDEGRIDGRSSNRRKPEESCNLTLKICTLENEINICRMKIKQENNTNLVNRQELDNVKWKLFTHKVALILSFVLYVKMLI
;
A
#
# COMPACT_ATOMS: atom_id res chain seq x y z
N MET A 1 -13.64 45.42 53.37
CA MET A 1 -12.93 44.23 52.83
C MET A 1 -12.87 44.40 51.31
N ALA A 2 -11.73 44.80 50.78
CA ALA A 2 -11.53 45.02 49.36
C ALA A 2 -10.97 43.73 48.74
N SER A 3 -11.73 43.10 47.84
CA SER A 3 -11.28 41.92 47.11
C SER A 3 -10.69 42.36 45.77
N SER A 4 -9.37 42.39 45.69
CA SER A 4 -8.62 42.57 44.46
C SER A 4 -8.70 41.29 43.61
N SER A 5 -9.39 41.35 42.47
CA SER A 5 -9.40 40.28 41.46
C SER A 5 -8.29 40.55 40.44
N SER A 6 -7.12 39.95 40.69
CA SER A 6 -5.98 39.96 39.76
C SER A 6 -6.34 39.25 38.45
N SER A 7 -6.30 39.98 37.33
CA SER A 7 -6.49 39.45 35.99
C SER A 7 -5.30 38.58 35.58
N TYR A 8 -5.39 37.27 35.80
CA TYR A 8 -4.39 36.32 35.30
C TYR A 8 -4.59 36.13 33.79
N SER A 9 -3.75 36.83 33.00
CA SER A 9 -3.62 36.63 31.56
C SER A 9 -3.03 35.25 31.30
N SER A 10 -3.90 34.26 31.07
CA SER A 10 -3.51 32.89 30.75
C SER A 10 -3.05 32.82 29.28
N LYS A 11 -1.74 33.04 29.06
CA LYS A 11 -1.07 32.58 27.84
C LYS A 11 -1.14 31.06 27.82
N ARG A 12 -2.07 30.50 27.04
CA ARG A 12 -2.14 29.04 26.86
C ARG A 12 -0.87 28.56 26.13
N PRO A 13 -0.25 27.45 26.55
CA PRO A 13 0.96 26.94 25.93
C PRO A 13 0.66 26.44 24.52
N ASP A 14 1.56 26.74 23.59
CA ASP A 14 1.68 26.06 22.29
C ASP A 14 1.63 24.55 22.53
N GLU A 15 0.51 23.93 22.15
CA GLU A 15 0.33 22.48 22.22
C GLU A 15 1.13 21.88 21.07
N PHE A 16 2.38 21.49 21.37
CA PHE A 16 3.26 20.80 20.43
C PHE A 16 2.66 19.43 20.10
N GLN A 17 1.87 19.38 19.03
CA GLN A 17 1.40 18.13 18.44
C GLN A 17 2.58 17.49 17.69
N ALA A 18 3.25 16.55 18.34
CA ALA A 18 4.50 15.95 17.91
C ALA A 18 4.40 14.97 16.72
N ASP A 19 3.23 14.82 16.09
CA ASP A 19 2.99 13.72 15.14
C ASP A 19 3.19 14.09 13.66
N HIS A 20 3.34 15.38 13.33
CA HIS A 20 3.61 15.79 11.94
C HIS A 20 4.70 16.85 11.90
N SER A 21 5.89 16.47 11.45
CA SER A 21 6.99 17.40 11.21
C SER A 21 6.90 17.98 9.79
N CYS A 22 7.41 19.20 9.59
CA CYS A 22 7.70 19.72 8.26
C CYS A 22 8.70 18.80 7.52
N ASP A 23 8.92 19.02 6.23
CA ASP A 23 10.01 18.35 5.46
C ASP A 23 11.41 18.53 6.08
N CYS A 24 11.56 19.51 6.96
CA CYS A 24 12.77 19.80 7.74
C CYS A 24 12.89 19.06 9.07
N GLY A 25 11.95 18.17 9.42
CA GLY A 25 11.94 17.45 10.70
C GLY A 25 11.57 18.28 11.93
N LEU A 26 11.28 19.57 11.76
CA LEU A 26 10.86 20.51 12.81
C LEU A 26 9.33 20.59 12.90
N PRO A 27 8.77 21.04 14.04
CA PRO A 27 7.33 21.24 14.17
C PRO A 27 6.82 22.32 13.20
N TYR A 28 5.55 22.23 12.80
CA TYR A 28 4.85 23.30 12.10
C TYR A 28 4.19 24.27 13.11
N ARG A 29 3.79 25.44 12.62
CA ARG A 29 2.93 26.41 13.31
C ARG A 29 1.62 26.54 12.55
N VAL A 30 0.51 26.70 13.26
CA VAL A 30 -0.80 26.99 12.67
C VAL A 30 -1.00 28.50 12.56
N LYS A 31 -1.47 28.97 11.41
CA LYS A 31 -1.82 30.36 11.14
C LYS A 31 -3.24 30.45 10.60
N ILE A 32 -3.84 31.63 10.77
CA ILE A 32 -5.16 31.95 10.21
C ILE A 32 -4.95 32.92 9.05
N SER A 33 -5.53 32.59 7.91
CA SER A 33 -5.50 33.39 6.71
C SER A 33 -6.29 34.68 6.89
N ARG A 34 -5.69 35.78 6.44
CA ARG A 34 -6.24 37.13 6.48
C ARG A 34 -6.57 37.68 5.09
N THR A 35 -6.35 36.89 4.04
CA THR A 35 -6.64 37.30 2.67
C THR A 35 -8.16 37.29 2.43
N PRO A 36 -8.73 38.28 1.72
CA PRO A 36 -10.16 38.36 1.47
C PRO A 36 -10.75 37.05 0.91
N ASP A 37 -10.03 36.40 0.00
CA ASP A 37 -10.50 35.19 -0.69
C ASP A 37 -10.53 33.94 0.21
N ASN A 38 -9.74 33.92 1.29
CA ASN A 38 -9.58 32.76 2.18
C ASN A 38 -9.66 33.20 3.65
N LEU A 39 -10.54 34.14 3.98
CA LEU A 39 -10.59 34.77 5.29
C LEU A 39 -10.99 33.76 6.37
N GLY A 40 -10.17 33.64 7.42
CA GLY A 40 -10.46 32.72 8.54
C GLY A 40 -9.98 31.28 8.33
N GLY A 41 -9.58 30.89 7.13
CA GLY A 41 -9.01 29.57 6.86
C GLY A 41 -7.72 29.33 7.65
N LYS A 42 -7.57 28.17 8.28
CA LYS A 42 -6.37 27.81 9.04
C LYS A 42 -5.39 27.08 8.14
N PHE A 43 -4.09 27.30 8.31
CA PHE A 43 -3.05 26.61 7.54
C PHE A 43 -1.80 26.36 8.38
N ARG A 44 -1.08 25.27 8.09
CA ARG A 44 0.20 24.88 8.72
C ARG A 44 1.36 25.44 7.92
N VAL A 45 2.39 25.94 8.60
CA VAL A 45 3.66 26.37 7.99
C VAL A 45 4.85 25.92 8.82
N CYS A 46 6.01 25.76 8.18
CA CYS A 46 7.25 25.51 8.90
C CYS A 46 7.51 26.57 9.99
N HIS A 47 7.92 26.13 11.18
CA HIS A 47 8.27 27.03 12.29
C HIS A 47 9.38 28.04 11.92
N ASN A 48 10.33 27.64 11.07
CA ASN A 48 11.44 28.49 10.64
C ASN A 48 11.12 29.36 9.41
N SER A 49 9.94 29.24 8.81
CA SER A 49 9.55 29.92 7.54
C SER A 49 9.73 31.44 7.54
N MET A 50 9.73 32.10 8.71
CA MET A 50 9.86 33.56 8.83
C MET A 50 11.06 34.01 9.67
N ASN A 51 11.83 33.08 10.25
CA ASN A 51 12.87 33.42 11.22
C ASN A 51 14.25 33.73 10.59
N GLY A 52 14.38 33.67 9.26
CA GLY A 52 15.62 34.00 8.53
C GLY A 52 16.82 33.08 8.83
N LYS A 53 16.67 32.12 9.74
CA LYS A 53 17.69 31.12 10.07
C LYS A 53 17.48 29.90 9.16
N SER A 54 18.36 29.77 8.18
CA SER A 54 18.42 28.61 7.29
C SER A 54 18.72 27.31 8.05
N PRO A 55 18.20 26.15 7.60
CA PRO A 55 17.31 25.96 6.46
C PRO A 55 15.83 25.94 6.88
N SER A 56 15.04 26.92 6.44
CA SER A 56 13.58 26.83 6.47
C SER A 56 13.09 26.04 5.25
N CYS A 57 12.32 24.97 5.44
CA CYS A 57 11.65 24.33 4.30
C CYS A 57 10.41 25.11 3.89
N LYS A 58 9.93 24.89 2.65
CA LYS A 58 8.76 25.57 2.07
C LYS A 58 7.43 24.89 2.45
N PHE A 59 7.40 24.14 3.54
CA PHE A 59 6.21 23.41 3.98
C PHE A 59 5.04 24.37 4.23
N TRP A 60 3.92 24.11 3.56
CA TRP A 60 2.65 24.82 3.68
C TRP A 60 1.50 23.87 3.35
N GLN A 61 0.45 23.86 4.18
CA GLN A 61 -0.72 23.00 3.99
C GLN A 61 -1.97 23.63 4.61
N TRP A 62 -3.12 23.58 3.94
CA TRP A 62 -4.40 23.98 4.56
C TRP A 62 -4.79 23.03 5.70
N LEU A 63 -5.43 23.58 6.74
CA LEU A 63 -6.13 22.83 7.77
C LEU A 63 -7.61 22.85 7.41
N ASP A 64 -8.17 21.68 7.12
CA ASP A 64 -9.61 21.56 6.93
C ASP A 64 -10.33 21.90 8.25
N GLU A 65 -11.53 22.51 8.15
CA GLU A 65 -12.26 23.04 9.32
C GLU A 65 -12.54 21.99 10.41
N ASP A 66 -12.50 20.70 10.05
CA ASP A 66 -12.76 19.56 10.94
C ASP A 66 -11.59 19.21 11.87
N GLU A 67 -10.35 19.68 11.62
CA GLU A 67 -9.21 19.39 12.49
C GLU A 67 -9.11 20.32 13.72
N GLY A 68 -9.93 21.38 13.76
CA GLY A 68 -9.93 22.37 14.84
C GLY A 68 -10.75 21.98 16.09
N ARG A 69 -11.43 20.84 16.08
CA ARG A 69 -12.11 20.28 17.25
C ARG A 69 -11.27 19.16 17.82
N ILE A 70 -10.43 19.47 18.81
CA ILE A 70 -9.90 18.49 19.74
C ILE A 70 -11.06 18.08 20.68
N ASP A 71 -12.06 17.42 20.13
CA ASP A 71 -12.81 16.40 20.85
C ASP A 71 -12.16 15.09 20.40
N GLY A 72 -11.58 14.34 21.33
CA GLY A 72 -10.79 13.13 21.08
C GLY A 72 -11.55 12.02 20.35
N ARG A 73 -11.80 12.19 19.06
CA ARG A 73 -12.31 11.18 18.15
C ARG A 73 -11.52 11.30 16.86
N SER A 74 -10.36 10.64 16.88
CA SER A 74 -9.66 10.04 15.75
C SER A 74 -10.39 10.22 14.41
N SER A 75 -9.76 10.97 13.52
CA SER A 75 -9.44 10.54 12.15
C SER A 75 -10.13 9.25 11.69
N ASN A 76 -10.84 9.36 10.55
CA ASN A 76 -11.50 8.31 9.77
C ASN A 76 -12.89 7.85 10.23
N ARG A 77 -13.88 8.76 10.20
CA ARG A 77 -15.25 8.34 9.88
C ARG A 77 -15.34 8.11 8.37
N ARG A 78 -14.74 7.02 7.86
CA ARG A 78 -15.19 6.47 6.56
C ARG A 78 -16.69 6.29 6.69
N LYS A 79 -17.48 6.84 5.76
CA LYS A 79 -18.93 6.65 5.78
C LYS A 79 -19.18 5.13 5.87
N PRO A 80 -20.00 4.64 6.83
CA PRO A 80 -20.23 3.21 7.01
C PRO A 80 -20.59 2.49 5.70
N GLU A 81 -21.32 3.18 4.83
CA GLU A 81 -21.71 2.73 3.48
C GLU A 81 -20.51 2.48 2.56
N GLU A 82 -19.51 3.36 2.56
CA GLU A 82 -18.28 3.19 1.77
C GLU A 82 -17.43 2.05 2.32
N SER A 83 -17.36 1.90 3.65
CA SER A 83 -16.65 0.78 4.27
C SER A 83 -17.30 -0.57 3.94
N CYS A 84 -18.63 -0.67 3.98
CA CYS A 84 -19.34 -1.90 3.61
C CYS A 84 -19.19 -2.23 2.12
N ASN A 85 -19.24 -1.21 1.24
CA ASN A 85 -19.03 -1.39 -0.20
C ASN A 85 -17.60 -1.91 -0.52
N LEU A 86 -16.60 -1.36 0.16
CA LEU A 86 -15.21 -1.80 0.01
C LEU A 86 -15.02 -3.22 0.53
N THR A 87 -15.57 -3.57 1.70
CA THR A 87 -15.51 -4.94 2.24
C THR A 87 -16.14 -5.94 1.28
N LEU A 88 -17.31 -5.62 0.71
CA LEU A 88 -17.96 -6.48 -0.27
C LEU A 88 -17.08 -6.69 -1.51
N LYS A 89 -16.52 -5.62 -2.07
CA LYS A 89 -15.60 -5.69 -3.22
C LYS A 89 -14.36 -6.53 -2.92
N ILE A 90 -13.79 -6.38 -1.74
CA ILE A 90 -12.64 -7.19 -1.30
C ILE A 90 -13.03 -8.66 -1.27
N CYS A 91 -14.15 -9.03 -0.65
CA CYS A 91 -14.61 -10.42 -0.61
C CYS A 91 -14.88 -11.00 -2.01
N THR A 92 -15.45 -10.20 -2.91
CA THR A 92 -15.66 -10.61 -4.32
C THR A 92 -14.33 -10.89 -5.02
N LEU A 93 -13.38 -9.95 -4.92
CA LEU A 93 -12.06 -10.11 -5.54
C LEU A 93 -11.28 -11.28 -4.94
N GLU A 94 -11.35 -11.50 -3.63
CA GLU A 94 -10.74 -12.65 -2.97
C GLU A 94 -11.29 -13.97 -3.50
N ASN A 95 -12.61 -14.05 -3.69
CA ASN A 95 -13.25 -15.23 -4.27
C ASN A 95 -12.82 -15.45 -5.73
N GLU A 96 -12.78 -14.39 -6.55
CA GLU A 96 -12.30 -14.47 -7.94
C GLU A 96 -10.83 -14.91 -8.02
N ILE A 97 -9.97 -14.36 -7.16
CA ILE A 97 -8.56 -14.77 -7.06
C ILE A 97 -8.46 -16.25 -6.69
N ASN A 98 -9.30 -16.73 -5.77
CA ASN A 98 -9.30 -18.13 -5.36
C ASN A 98 -9.73 -19.05 -6.51
N ILE A 99 -10.78 -18.68 -7.26
CA ILE A 99 -11.23 -19.42 -8.46
C ILE A 99 -10.10 -19.49 -9.49
N CYS A 100 -9.47 -18.35 -9.79
CA CYS A 100 -8.33 -18.29 -10.72
C CYS A 100 -7.17 -19.20 -10.27
N ARG A 101 -6.84 -19.18 -8.97
CA ARG A 101 -5.78 -20.02 -8.39
C ARG A 101 -6.10 -21.51 -8.55
N MET A 102 -7.34 -21.91 -8.27
CA MET A 102 -7.77 -23.30 -8.42
C MET A 102 -7.67 -23.77 -9.88
N LYS A 103 -8.09 -22.92 -10.83
CA LYS A 103 -8.00 -23.21 -12.26
C LYS A 103 -6.56 -23.41 -12.72
N ILE A 104 -5.66 -22.50 -12.34
CA ILE A 104 -4.22 -22.63 -12.65
C ILE A 104 -3.65 -23.93 -12.06
N LYS A 105 -4.01 -24.27 -10.82
CA LYS A 105 -3.54 -25.49 -10.17
C LYS A 105 -4.02 -26.75 -10.92
N GLN A 106 -5.26 -26.74 -11.38
CA GLN A 106 -5.83 -27.83 -12.18
C GLN A 106 -5.11 -27.96 -13.53
N GLU A 107 -4.97 -26.86 -14.28
CA GLU A 107 -4.27 -26.85 -15.57
C GLU A 107 -2.81 -27.31 -15.44
N ASN A 108 -2.10 -26.88 -14.39
CA ASN A 108 -0.74 -27.34 -14.11
C ASN A 108 -0.67 -28.84 -13.83
N ASN A 109 -1.60 -29.37 -13.04
CA ASN A 109 -1.67 -30.82 -12.78
C ASN A 109 -1.95 -31.62 -14.06
N THR A 110 -2.88 -31.15 -14.89
CA THR A 110 -3.18 -31.80 -16.19
C THR A 110 -1.97 -31.75 -17.12
N ASN A 111 -1.29 -30.61 -17.22
CA ASN A 111 -0.07 -30.48 -18.02
C ASN A 111 1.06 -31.41 -17.51
N LEU A 112 1.19 -31.59 -16.19
CA LEU A 112 2.17 -32.50 -15.62
C LEU A 112 1.90 -33.96 -16.02
N VAL A 113 0.64 -34.40 -15.94
CA VAL A 113 0.23 -35.75 -16.35
C VAL A 113 0.50 -35.95 -17.85
N ASN A 114 0.06 -35.01 -18.69
CA ASN A 114 0.29 -35.08 -20.14
C ASN A 114 1.79 -35.15 -20.49
N ARG A 115 2.63 -34.39 -19.77
CA ARG A 115 4.08 -34.42 -19.95
C ARG A 115 4.68 -35.77 -19.57
N GLN A 116 4.20 -36.39 -18.48
CA GLN A 116 4.62 -37.73 -18.07
C GLN A 116 4.26 -38.80 -19.11
N GLU A 117 3.06 -38.72 -19.70
CA GLU A 117 2.64 -39.61 -20.77
C GLU A 117 3.52 -39.44 -22.02
N LEU A 118 3.82 -38.18 -22.39
CA LEU A 118 4.69 -37.88 -23.53
C LEU A 118 6.11 -38.43 -23.33
N ASP A 119 6.67 -38.28 -22.13
CA ASP A 119 7.98 -38.83 -21.78
C ASP A 119 7.98 -40.37 -21.83
N ASN A 120 6.89 -41.02 -21.41
CA ASN A 120 6.73 -42.48 -21.53
C ASN A 120 6.70 -42.94 -23.00
N VAL A 121 5.92 -42.27 -23.86
CA VAL A 121 5.86 -42.58 -25.30
C VAL A 121 7.22 -42.34 -25.96
N LYS A 122 7.90 -41.23 -25.61
CA LYS A 122 9.23 -40.91 -26.10
C LYS A 122 10.25 -41.99 -25.71
N TRP A 123 10.19 -42.48 -24.47
CA TRP A 123 11.06 -43.56 -24.00
C TRP A 123 10.82 -44.88 -24.73
N LYS A 124 9.55 -45.23 -24.98
CA LYS A 124 9.19 -46.42 -25.80
C LYS A 124 9.72 -46.31 -27.22
N LEU A 125 9.55 -45.14 -27.85
CA LEU A 125 10.08 -44.90 -29.20
C LEU A 125 11.61 -44.99 -29.24
N PHE A 126 12.29 -44.44 -28.23
CA PHE A 126 13.74 -44.53 -28.11
C PHE A 126 14.18 -46.00 -27.99
N THR A 127 13.54 -46.77 -27.11
CA THR A 127 13.81 -48.20 -26.92
C THR A 127 13.62 -48.99 -28.22
N HIS A 128 12.52 -48.76 -28.94
CA HIS A 128 12.28 -49.41 -30.23
C HIS A 128 13.33 -49.03 -31.28
N LYS A 129 13.74 -47.76 -31.35
CA LYS A 129 14.82 -47.32 -32.26
C LYS A 129 16.13 -48.04 -31.96
N VAL A 130 16.52 -48.15 -30.69
CA VAL A 130 17.74 -48.86 -30.29
C VAL A 130 17.65 -50.35 -30.65
N ALA A 131 16.51 -50.99 -30.37
CA ALA A 131 16.30 -52.39 -30.72
C ALA A 131 16.41 -52.64 -32.23
N LEU A 132 15.83 -51.77 -33.07
CA LEU A 132 15.94 -51.87 -34.53
C LEU A 132 17.40 -51.74 -35.01
N ILE A 133 18.16 -50.80 -34.44
CA ILE A 133 19.58 -50.62 -34.78
C ILE A 133 20.39 -51.87 -34.38
N LEU A 134 20.17 -52.40 -33.18
CA LEU A 134 20.84 -53.62 -32.73
C LEU A 134 20.50 -54.83 -33.61
N SER A 135 19.21 -55.02 -33.93
CA SER A 135 18.77 -56.08 -34.84
C SER A 135 19.41 -55.95 -36.22
N PHE A 136 19.52 -54.72 -36.76
CA PHE A 136 20.19 -54.47 -38.02
C PHE A 136 21.68 -54.82 -37.98
N VAL A 137 22.40 -54.41 -36.93
CA VAL A 137 23.83 -54.74 -36.75
C VAL A 137 24.05 -56.25 -36.63
N LEU A 138 23.19 -56.95 -35.89
CA LEU A 138 23.25 -58.41 -35.76
C LEU A 138 22.99 -59.10 -37.11
N TYR A 139 22.01 -58.63 -37.87
CA TYR A 139 21.71 -59.16 -39.20
C TYR A 139 22.89 -59.01 -40.16
N VAL A 140 23.51 -57.82 -40.21
CA VAL A 140 24.71 -57.59 -41.04
C VAL A 140 25.86 -58.48 -40.61
N LYS A 141 26.07 -58.68 -39.30
CA LYS A 141 27.12 -59.57 -38.78
C LYS A 141 26.90 -61.04 -39.14
N MET A 142 25.65 -61.49 -39.28
CA MET A 142 25.33 -62.85 -39.71
C MET A 142 25.47 -63.08 -41.22
N LEU A 143 25.47 -62.00 -42.01
CA LEU A 143 25.63 -62.04 -43.48
C LEU A 143 27.09 -62.03 -43.95
N ILE A 144 28.02 -61.60 -43.09
CA ILE A 144 29.47 -61.52 -43.35
C ILE A 144 30.13 -62.77 -42.78
#